data_AF-A0A6M7V2R0-F1
#
_entry.id   AF-A0A6M7V2R0-F1
#
_cell.length_a   1.000
_cell.length_b   1.000
_cell.length_c   1.000
_cell.angle_alpha   90.00
_cell.angle_beta   90.00
_cell.angle_gamma   90.00
#
_symmetry.space_group_name_H-M   'P 1'
#
loop_
_entity.id
_entity.type
_entity.pdbx_description
1 polymer ?
#
loop_
_entity_poly.entity_id
_entity_poly.type
_entity_poly.pdbx_seq_one_letter_code
_entity_poly.pdbx_strand_id
1 'polypeptide(L)'
;MQAEDVAQPRGARNREWIAIADHGRGLFVTGRLWNNPRAQEAIALYREGDLTGLSLGPKGAAWDEMRCGIRILTEVNRIDEISLCELPLDPAALITEFRGDLIGACQ
;
A
#
# COMPACT_ATOMS: atom_id res chain seq x y z
N MET A 1 -16.61 4.23 -5.93
CA MET A 1 -15.26 4.84 -6.06
C MET A 1 -14.29 3.68 -6.04
N GLN A 2 -13.82 3.26 -7.22
CA GLN A 2 -13.05 2.02 -7.37
C GLN A 2 -11.57 2.33 -7.14
N ALA A 3 -10.99 1.75 -6.10
CA ALA A 3 -9.53 1.65 -5.97
C ALA A 3 -9.07 0.54 -6.93
N GLU A 4 -8.94 0.87 -8.21
CA GLU A 4 -8.28 0.00 -9.18
C GLU A 4 -6.78 0.33 -9.16
N ASP A 5 -6.04 -0.32 -8.27
CA ASP A 5 -4.68 -0.71 -8.64
C ASP A 5 -4.83 -2.01 -9.44
N VAL A 6 -4.87 -1.86 -10.75
CA VAL A 6 -4.81 -2.97 -11.70
C VAL A 6 -3.56 -3.76 -11.34
N ALA A 7 -3.72 -4.95 -10.75
CA ALA A 7 -2.67 -5.90 -10.44
C ALA A 7 -1.60 -5.83 -11.55
N GLN A 8 -0.49 -5.14 -11.26
CA GLN A 8 0.35 -4.65 -12.34
C GLN A 8 0.98 -5.88 -13.04
N PRO A 9 0.81 -6.05 -14.36
CA PRO A 9 1.51 -7.09 -15.09
C PRO A 9 3.00 -6.92 -14.80
N ARG A 10 3.73 -8.03 -14.62
CA ARG A 10 5.13 -8.07 -14.12
C ARG A 10 6.12 -7.12 -14.84
N GLY A 11 5.74 -6.52 -15.97
CA GLY A 11 6.50 -5.53 -16.75
C GLY A 11 6.26 -4.04 -16.42
N ALA A 12 5.22 -3.66 -15.67
CA ALA A 12 4.96 -2.27 -15.27
C ALA A 12 5.38 -2.03 -13.81
N ARG A 13 6.62 -2.39 -13.51
CA ARG A 13 7.18 -2.32 -12.17
C ARG A 13 7.37 -0.84 -11.79
N ASN A 14 6.44 -0.29 -11.00
CA ASN A 14 6.50 1.09 -10.48
C ASN A 14 7.02 1.19 -9.04
N ARG A 15 6.94 0.08 -8.29
CA ARG A 15 7.43 -0.07 -6.91
C ARG A 15 7.89 -1.50 -6.60
N GLU A 16 8.79 -1.64 -5.63
CA GLU A 16 9.21 -2.91 -5.05
C GLU A 16 9.10 -2.88 -3.53
N TRP A 17 8.65 -3.98 -2.94
CA TRP A 17 8.66 -4.17 -1.50
C TRP A 17 10.00 -4.81 -1.09
N ILE A 18 10.72 -4.13 -0.20
CA ILE A 18 12.05 -4.54 0.28
C ILE A 18 11.92 -5.43 1.52
N ALA A 19 11.02 -5.07 2.43
CA ALA A 19 10.79 -5.79 3.67
C ALA A 19 9.31 -5.75 4.07
N ILE A 20 8.83 -6.88 4.59
CA ILE A 20 7.53 -7.03 5.23
C ILE A 20 7.78 -7.76 6.54
N ALA A 21 7.39 -7.17 7.66
CA ALA A 21 7.59 -7.73 9.00
C ALA A 21 6.30 -7.64 9.81
N ASP A 22 5.99 -8.71 10.56
CA ASP A 22 4.91 -8.70 11.55
C ASP A 22 5.43 -8.10 12.86
N HIS A 23 4.70 -7.11 13.39
CA HIS A 23 5.01 -6.44 14.65
C HIS A 23 4.00 -6.78 15.76
N GLY A 24 3.18 -7.83 15.60
CA GLY A 24 2.20 -8.30 16.56
C GLY A 24 0.93 -7.43 16.67
N ARG A 25 0.92 -6.25 16.06
CA ARG A 25 -0.25 -5.36 15.92
C ARG A 25 -0.64 -5.09 14.47
N GLY A 26 0.11 -5.66 13.52
CA GLY A 26 -0.01 -5.38 12.10
C GLY A 26 1.30 -5.58 11.37
N LEU A 27 1.27 -5.33 10.06
CA LEU A 27 2.43 -5.45 9.19
C LEU A 27 3.15 -4.11 9.06
N PHE A 28 4.46 -4.12 9.27
CA PHE A 28 5.33 -3.03 8.87
C PHE A 28 5.97 -3.36 7.54
N VAL A 29 5.88 -2.43 6.60
CA VAL A 29 6.30 -2.64 5.22
C VAL A 29 7.23 -1.52 4.79
N THR A 30 8.34 -1.89 4.17
CA THR A 30 9.26 -0.96 3.54
C THR A 30 9.32 -1.25 2.06
N GLY A 31 9.15 -0.22 1.24
CA GLY A 31 9.22 -0.32 -0.22
C GLY A 31 10.04 0.80 -0.85
N ARG A 32 10.27 0.65 -2.14
CA ARG A 32 10.94 1.63 -2.99
C ARG A 32 10.08 1.91 -4.20
N LEU A 33 9.93 3.19 -4.52
CA LEU A 33 9.40 3.63 -5.80
C LEU A 33 10.54 3.72 -6.83
N TRP A 34 10.34 3.19 -8.03
CA TRP A 34 11.30 3.36 -9.13
C TRP A 34 11.10 4.72 -9.80
N ASN A 35 12.16 5.28 -10.40
CA ASN A 35 12.07 6.57 -11.08
C ASN A 35 11.29 6.46 -12.40
N ASN A 36 9.97 6.62 -12.33
CA ASN A 36 9.05 6.64 -13.47
C ASN A 36 7.95 7.68 -13.23
N PRO A 37 7.19 8.10 -14.27
CA PRO A 37 6.17 9.14 -14.13
C PRO A 37 5.13 8.87 -13.05
N ARG A 38 4.69 7.60 -12.90
CA ARG A 38 3.68 7.21 -11.93
C ARG A 38 4.19 7.26 -10.48
N ALA A 39 5.47 6.95 -10.28
CA ALA A 39 6.11 7.15 -8.98
C ALA A 39 6.28 8.63 -8.65
N GLN A 40 6.62 9.48 -9.62
CA GLN A 40 6.71 10.93 -9.40
C GLN A 40 5.35 11.53 -9.04
N GLU A 41 4.29 11.11 -9.72
CA GLU A 41 2.90 11.47 -9.38
C GLU A 41 2.54 11.04 -7.96
N ALA A 42 2.82 9.78 -7.57
CA ALA A 42 2.56 9.30 -6.22
C ALA A 42 3.34 10.09 -5.15
N ILE A 43 4.58 10.50 -5.44
CA ILE A 43 5.37 11.34 -4.53
C ILE A 43 4.79 12.75 -4.41
N ALA A 44 4.29 13.32 -5.50
CA ALA A 44 3.62 14.62 -5.49
C ALA A 44 2.36 14.57 -4.61
N LEU A 45 1.48 13.59 -4.84
CA LEU A 45 0.27 13.38 -4.04
C LEU A 45 0.57 13.11 -2.56
N TYR A 46 1.64 12.36 -2.27
CA TYR A 46 2.08 12.17 -0.88
C TYR A 46 2.49 13.50 -0.22
N ARG A 47 3.22 14.36 -0.94
CA ARG A 47 3.66 15.67 -0.43
C ARG A 47 2.52 16.65 -0.24
N GLU A 48 1.49 16.55 -1.07
CA GLU A 48 0.26 17.35 -0.94
C GLU A 48 -0.63 16.84 0.20
N GLY A 49 -0.36 15.64 0.72
CA GLY A 49 -1.11 15.02 1.80
C GLY A 49 -2.36 14.27 1.32
N ASP A 50 -2.50 14.10 0.00
CA ASP A 50 -3.62 13.38 -0.59
C ASP A 50 -3.38 11.88 -0.57
N LEU A 51 -2.13 11.42 -0.66
CA LEU A 51 -1.79 9.99 -0.62
C LEU A 51 -1.07 9.67 0.69
N THR A 52 -1.80 9.17 1.68
CA THR A 52 -1.32 9.11 3.08
C THR A 52 -1.13 7.70 3.64
N GLY A 53 -1.73 6.70 3.01
CA GLY A 53 -1.84 5.37 3.59
C GLY A 53 -1.60 4.23 2.62
N LEU A 54 -1.79 3.03 3.16
CA LEU A 54 -1.64 1.75 2.48
C LEU A 54 -2.93 0.95 2.57
N SER A 55 -3.22 0.24 1.48
CA SER A 55 -4.29 -0.75 1.41
C SER A 55 -3.69 -2.13 1.10
N LEU A 56 -4.24 -3.16 1.73
CA LEU A 56 -3.87 -4.56 1.56
C LEU A 56 -5.01 -5.30 0.89
N GLY A 57 -4.73 -5.97 -0.22
CA GLY A 57 -5.71 -6.76 -0.95
C GLY A 57 -5.48 -8.26 -0.75
N PRO A 58 -6.00 -8.89 0.32
CA PRO A 58 -5.82 -10.33 0.50
C PRO A 58 -6.53 -11.12 -0.61
N LYS A 59 -5.88 -12.16 -1.13
CA LYS A 59 -6.44 -13.04 -2.15
C LYS A 59 -6.72 -14.42 -1.56
N GLY A 60 -7.89 -14.95 -1.90
CA GLY A 60 -8.35 -16.24 -1.39
C GLY A 60 -8.64 -16.21 0.12
N ALA A 61 -9.02 -15.06 0.67
CA ALA A 61 -9.36 -14.98 2.09
C ALA A 61 -10.71 -15.64 2.37
N ALA A 62 -10.79 -16.34 3.50
CA ALA A 62 -12.04 -16.80 4.09
C ALA A 62 -12.44 -15.86 5.24
N TRP A 63 -13.75 -15.69 5.42
CA TRP A 63 -14.27 -14.93 6.54
C TRP A 63 -15.52 -15.58 7.12
N ASP A 64 -15.69 -15.42 8.43
CA ASP A 64 -16.93 -15.70 9.13
C ASP A 64 -17.70 -14.40 9.35
N GLU A 65 -19.01 -14.46 9.33
CA GLU A 65 -19.88 -13.33 9.61
C GLU A 65 -20.43 -13.40 11.04
N MET A 66 -20.15 -12.36 11.82
CA MET A 66 -20.76 -12.19 13.13
C MET A 66 -22.20 -11.71 12.99
N ARG A 67 -23.05 -12.01 13.97
CA ARG A 67 -24.45 -11.54 14.00
C ARG A 67 -24.61 -10.01 13.93
N CYS A 68 -23.57 -9.26 14.27
CA CYS A 68 -23.52 -7.80 14.19
C CYS A 68 -23.09 -7.26 12.82
N GLY A 69 -22.92 -8.10 11.80
CA GLY A 69 -22.50 -7.70 10.44
C GLY A 69 -20.99 -7.47 10.29
N ILE A 70 -20.20 -7.75 11.34
CA ILE A 70 -18.73 -7.73 11.27
C ILE A 70 -18.25 -9.04 10.63
N ARG A 71 -17.32 -8.94 9.68
CA ARG A 71 -16.63 -10.11 9.12
C ARG A 71 -15.29 -10.29 9.79
N ILE A 72 -15.04 -11.50 10.30
CA ILE A 72 -13.74 -11.89 10.85
C ILE A 72 -13.03 -12.70 9.77
N LEU A 73 -11.88 -12.23 9.29
CA LEU A 73 -11.03 -13.04 8.45
C LEU A 73 -10.50 -14.23 9.25
N THR A 74 -10.78 -15.44 8.77
CA THR A 74 -10.37 -16.69 9.40
C THR A 74 -9.16 -17.31 8.71
N GLU A 75 -8.97 -17.02 7.43
CA GLU A 75 -7.82 -17.48 6.64
C GLU A 75 -7.40 -16.40 5.64
N VAL A 76 -6.08 -16.23 5.48
CA VAL A 76 -5.47 -15.44 4.41
C VAL A 76 -4.43 -16.29 3.71
N ASN A 77 -4.70 -16.67 2.47
CA ASN A 77 -3.81 -17.57 1.75
C ASN A 77 -2.60 -16.81 1.19
N ARG A 78 -2.82 -15.60 0.64
CA ARG A 78 -1.77 -14.75 0.09
C ARG A 78 -2.07 -13.26 0.22
N ILE A 79 -1.01 -12.49 0.41
CA ILE A 79 -0.99 -11.03 0.29
C ILE A 79 -0.04 -10.72 -0.87
N ASP A 80 -0.60 -10.61 -2.07
CA ASP A 80 0.18 -10.38 -3.29
C ASP A 80 0.30 -8.87 -3.60
N GLU A 81 -0.51 -8.04 -2.95
CA GLU A 81 -0.66 -6.64 -3.30
C GLU A 81 -0.81 -5.75 -2.05
N ILE A 82 0.05 -4.72 -2.03
CA ILE A 82 -0.03 -3.58 -1.11
C ILE A 82 0.00 -2.35 -2.00
N SER A 83 -0.97 -1.47 -1.84
CA SER A 83 -1.21 -0.34 -2.74
C SER A 83 -1.27 0.95 -1.94
N LEU A 84 -0.77 2.04 -2.55
CA LEU A 84 -0.85 3.37 -1.96
C LEU A 84 -2.29 3.88 -2.06
N CYS A 85 -2.80 4.51 -1.02
CA CYS A 85 -4.16 5.03 -0.99
C CYS A 85 -4.26 6.34 -0.22
N GLU A 86 -5.31 7.09 -0.53
CA GLU A 86 -5.60 8.38 0.09
C GLU A 86 -6.20 8.21 1.50
N LEU A 87 -7.16 7.29 1.60
CA LEU A 87 -7.94 7.03 2.81
C LEU A 87 -7.87 5.54 3.14
N PRO A 88 -6.97 5.12 4.04
CA PRO A 88 -6.91 3.73 4.46
C PRO A 88 -8.13 3.40 5.34
N LEU A 89 -8.67 2.20 5.16
CA LEU A 89 -9.73 1.66 6.01
C LEU A 89 -9.24 1.36 7.44
N ASP A 90 -7.95 1.04 7.58
CA ASP A 90 -7.27 0.93 8.87
C ASP A 90 -6.55 2.26 9.17
N PRO A 91 -6.93 2.99 10.23
CA PRO A 91 -6.28 4.27 10.58
C PRO A 91 -4.80 4.12 10.98
N ALA A 92 -4.32 2.90 11.26
CA ALA A 92 -2.92 2.64 11.54
C ALA A 92 -2.09 2.35 10.26
N ALA A 93 -2.73 2.13 9.11
CA ALA A 93 -2.05 1.83 7.85
C ALA A 93 -1.56 3.09 7.13
N LEU A 94 -0.83 3.94 7.86
CA LEU A 94 -0.29 5.22 7.36
C LEU A 94 1.18 5.09 6.96
N ILE A 95 1.59 5.92 6.00
CA ILE A 95 2.99 6.09 5.65
C ILE A 95 3.65 6.89 6.78
N THR A 96 4.54 6.23 7.52
CA THR A 96 5.19 6.80 8.72
C THR A 96 6.52 7.50 8.40
N GLU A 97 7.17 7.10 7.32
CA GLU A 97 8.43 7.70 6.86
C GLU A 97 8.50 7.64 5.34
N PHE A 98 8.93 8.75 4.73
CA PHE A 98 9.29 8.79 3.31
C PHE A 98 10.66 9.45 3.17
N ARG A 99 11.63 8.71 2.63
CA ARG A 99 12.97 9.22 2.30
C ARG A 99 13.10 9.35 0.79
N GLY A 100 13.00 10.58 0.31
CA GLY A 100 13.31 10.93 -1.07
C GLY A 100 14.68 11.58 -1.14
N ASP A 101 15.69 10.85 -1.60
CA ASP A 101 16.87 11.49 -2.16
C ASP A 101 16.42 12.16 -3.45
N LEU A 102 16.08 13.45 -3.37
CA LEU A 102 15.94 14.30 -4.54
C LEU A 102 17.33 14.39 -5.17
N ILE A 103 17.66 13.47 -6.07
CA ILE A 103 18.79 13.63 -6.97
C ILE A 103 18.40 14.77 -7.93
N GLY A 104 18.71 16.01 -7.51
CA GLY A 104 18.85 17.21 -8.34
C GLY A 104 17.62 17.71 -9.08
N ALA A 105 16.91 18.67 -8.47
CA ALA A 105 16.38 19.81 -9.22
C ALA A 105 17.23 21.03 -8.86
N CYS A 106 18.44 21.07 -9.41
CA CYS A 106 19.23 22.29 -9.53
C CYS A 106 19.88 22.25 -10.91
N GLN A 107 19.16 22.75 -11.92
CA GLN A 107 19.65 23.51 -13.07
C GLN A 107 18.47 24.09 -13.84
#